data_AF-A0A1C5NEJ6-F1
#
_entry.id   AF-A0A1C5NEJ6-F1
#
_cell.length_a   1.000
_cell.length_b   1.000
_cell.length_c   1.000
_cell.angle_alpha   90.00
_cell.angle_beta   90.00
_cell.angle_gamma   90.00
#
_symmetry.space_group_name_H-M   'P 1'
#
loop_
_entity.id
_entity.type
_entity.pdbx_description
1 polymer ?
#
loop_
_entity_poly.entity_id
_entity_poly.type
_entity_poly.pdbx_seq_one_letter_code
_entity_poly.pdbx_strand_id
1 'polypeptide(L)'
;MFTVPGRLTLAGFLLTSGESVLKRCVNQRKIGSCYENLAADFLTEHGLHIRERNYRCRIGEVDLIAMDGKYLVFVEVKYRKNGSYGNPLAAVNLKKQQTLGKVAEYYLLTHKCTVNTPCRFDVIGILDGKVQWVRDAFQL
;
A
#
# COMPACT_ATOMS: atom_id res chain seq x y z
N MET A 1 6.58 -36.08 -15.38
CA MET A 1 7.47 -35.27 -14.53
C MET A 1 7.58 -33.90 -15.16
N PHE A 2 6.72 -32.95 -14.75
CA PHE A 2 6.75 -31.58 -15.24
C PHE A 2 7.44 -30.71 -14.20
N THR A 3 8.63 -30.22 -14.53
CA THR A 3 9.34 -29.22 -13.72
C THR A 3 9.22 -27.88 -14.44
N VAL A 4 8.37 -27.00 -13.93
CA VAL A 4 8.33 -25.57 -14.30
C VAL A 4 9.27 -24.82 -13.37
N PRO A 5 10.33 -24.15 -13.86
CA PRO A 5 11.05 -23.18 -13.05
C PRO A 5 10.26 -21.87 -13.07
N GLY A 6 9.77 -21.46 -11.90
CA GLY A 6 8.99 -20.24 -11.71
C GLY A 6 9.77 -18.99 -12.11
N ARG A 7 9.23 -18.24 -13.08
CA ARG A 7 9.58 -16.85 -13.34
C ARG A 7 9.21 -16.02 -12.10
N LEU A 8 10.19 -15.38 -11.48
CA LEU A 8 9.95 -14.15 -10.74
C LEU A 8 9.38 -13.13 -11.73
N THR A 9 8.10 -12.80 -11.58
CA THR A 9 7.52 -11.63 -12.26
C THR A 9 8.12 -10.37 -11.64
N LEU A 10 8.92 -9.65 -12.42
CA LEU A 10 9.34 -8.27 -12.11
C LEU A 10 8.07 -7.41 -11.95
N ALA A 11 7.67 -7.14 -10.72
CA ALA A 11 6.74 -6.05 -10.43
C ALA A 11 7.45 -4.73 -10.76
N GLY A 12 6.85 -3.96 -11.66
CA GLY A 12 7.42 -2.79 -12.33
C GLY A 12 8.06 -1.78 -11.38
N PHE A 13 9.35 -1.53 -11.61
CA PHE A 13 10.12 -0.45 -11.02
C PHE A 13 9.96 0.79 -11.91
N LEU A 14 9.09 1.73 -11.57
CA LEU A 14 8.95 3.00 -12.30
C LEU A 14 9.64 4.13 -11.52
N LEU A 15 10.72 4.65 -12.10
CA LEU A 15 11.43 5.85 -11.67
C LEU A 15 10.65 7.07 -12.12
N THR A 16 9.73 7.59 -11.31
CA THR A 16 9.27 8.97 -11.46
C THR A 16 10.35 9.90 -10.90
N SER A 17 10.78 10.88 -11.70
CA SER A 17 11.86 11.84 -11.43
C SER A 17 11.78 12.43 -10.00
N GLY A 18 12.74 12.09 -9.13
CA GLY A 18 12.68 12.34 -7.68
C GLY A 18 12.79 13.79 -7.20
N GLU A 19 13.07 14.77 -8.07
CA GLU A 19 13.33 16.16 -7.66
C GLU A 19 12.07 16.98 -7.33
N SER A 20 10.93 16.70 -7.96
CA SER A 20 9.69 17.48 -7.78
C SER A 20 8.85 17.02 -6.58
N VAL A 21 9.06 15.78 -6.10
CA VAL A 21 8.28 15.16 -5.02
C VAL A 21 8.69 15.65 -3.63
N LEU A 22 10.00 15.81 -3.37
CA LEU A 22 10.54 16.13 -2.05
C LEU A 22 10.25 17.57 -1.59
N LYS A 23 9.99 18.50 -2.52
CA LYS A 23 9.79 19.94 -2.23
C LYS A 23 8.48 20.25 -1.49
N ARG A 24 7.55 19.30 -1.39
CA ARG A 24 6.16 19.52 -0.95
C ARG A 24 5.92 19.27 0.55
N CYS A 25 6.84 18.62 1.27
CA CYS A 25 6.58 18.08 2.60
C CYS A 25 7.42 18.75 3.73
N VAL A 26 7.04 19.95 4.20
CA VAL A 26 7.72 20.66 5.31
C VAL A 26 6.81 20.71 6.56
N ASN A 27 6.93 19.73 7.46
CA ASN A 27 6.50 19.64 8.89
C ASN A 27 6.10 18.19 9.23
N GLN A 28 6.58 17.55 10.31
CA GLN A 28 6.44 16.10 10.54
C GLN A 28 5.00 15.53 10.50
N ARG A 29 3.97 16.25 10.97
CA ARG A 29 2.56 15.83 10.74
C ARG A 29 2.10 16.04 9.29
N LYS A 30 2.57 17.11 8.65
CA LYS A 30 2.37 17.36 7.21
C LYS A 30 3.14 16.35 6.36
N ILE A 31 4.24 15.78 6.86
CA ILE A 31 5.11 14.84 6.15
C ILE A 31 4.40 13.49 5.95
N GLY A 32 3.79 12.94 6.99
CA GLY A 32 3.00 11.70 6.87
C GLY A 32 1.86 11.84 5.86
N SER A 33 1.03 12.87 6.04
CA SER A 33 -0.07 13.18 5.10
C SER A 33 0.44 13.48 3.68
N CYS A 34 1.62 14.11 3.53
CA CYS A 34 2.22 14.36 2.22
C CYS A 34 2.61 13.06 1.50
N TYR A 35 3.15 12.08 2.22
CA TYR A 35 3.48 10.78 1.63
C TYR A 35 2.25 9.91 1.36
N GLU A 36 1.23 9.98 2.22
CA GLU A 36 -0.07 9.37 1.94
C GLU A 36 -0.69 9.97 0.68
N ASN A 37 -0.62 11.30 0.52
CA ASN A 37 -1.10 11.98 -0.69
C ASN A 37 -0.29 11.56 -1.92
N LEU A 38 1.04 11.51 -1.82
CA LEU A 38 1.89 11.02 -2.92
C LEU A 38 1.53 9.59 -3.33
N ALA A 39 1.35 8.70 -2.35
CA ALA A 39 0.96 7.33 -2.58
C ALA A 39 -0.43 7.24 -3.24
N ALA A 40 -1.38 8.03 -2.76
CA ALA A 40 -2.72 8.10 -3.31
C ALA A 40 -2.73 8.62 -4.77
N ASP A 41 -1.97 9.68 -5.05
CA ASP A 41 -1.81 10.24 -6.38
C ASP A 41 -1.16 9.21 -7.32
N PHE A 42 -0.06 8.59 -6.88
CA PHE A 42 0.61 7.52 -7.62
C PHE A 42 -0.34 6.36 -7.94
N LEU A 43 -1.12 5.86 -6.98
CA LEU A 43 -2.09 4.79 -7.20
C LEU A 43 -3.19 5.20 -8.18
N THR A 44 -3.65 6.45 -8.09
CA THR A 44 -4.67 7.01 -8.98
C THR A 44 -4.17 7.10 -10.42
N GLU A 45 -2.93 7.57 -10.61
CA GLU A 45 -2.25 7.58 -11.91
C GLU A 45 -2.08 6.17 -12.50
N HIS A 46 -2.01 5.14 -11.65
CA HIS A 46 -1.93 3.73 -12.06
C HIS A 46 -3.30 3.04 -12.13
N GLY A 47 -4.40 3.80 -12.12
CA GLY A 47 -5.75 3.31 -12.39
C GLY A 47 -6.53 2.80 -11.18
N LEU A 48 -6.02 2.99 -9.95
CA LEU A 48 -6.78 2.67 -8.74
C LEU A 48 -7.68 3.84 -8.35
N HIS A 49 -8.85 3.52 -7.80
CA HIS A 49 -9.76 4.53 -7.26
C HIS A 49 -9.67 4.56 -5.74
N ILE A 50 -9.11 5.63 -5.18
CA ILE A 50 -9.03 5.80 -3.72
C ILE A 50 -10.44 5.92 -3.14
N ARG A 51 -10.80 4.98 -2.27
CA ARG A 51 -12.06 4.97 -1.52
C ARG A 51 -11.92 5.76 -0.22
N GLU A 52 -10.87 5.48 0.53
CA GLU A 52 -10.63 6.07 1.84
C GLU A 52 -9.14 6.31 2.11
N ARG A 53 -8.87 7.28 2.97
CA ARG A 53 -7.53 7.64 3.45
C ARG A 53 -7.56 7.66 4.97
N ASN A 54 -6.47 7.21 5.61
CA ASN A 54 -6.31 7.12 7.06
C ASN A 54 -7.51 6.43 7.75
N TYR A 55 -7.95 5.28 7.24
CA TYR A 55 -9.08 4.56 7.81
C TYR A 55 -8.73 3.99 9.17
N ARG A 56 -9.61 4.22 10.16
CA ARG A 56 -9.41 3.83 11.55
C ARG A 56 -10.65 3.18 12.12
N CYS A 57 -10.46 2.06 12.80
CA CYS A 57 -11.48 1.41 13.60
C CYS A 57 -10.88 0.91 14.92
N ARG A 58 -11.70 0.30 15.78
CA ARG A 58 -11.24 -0.22 17.09
C ARG A 58 -10.15 -1.30 17.01
N ILE A 59 -9.97 -1.92 15.84
CA ILE A 59 -9.03 -3.02 15.62
C ILE A 59 -7.65 -2.47 15.22
N GLY A 60 -7.62 -1.38 14.46
CA GLY A 60 -6.40 -0.82 13.90
C GLY A 60 -6.67 0.21 12.82
N GLU A 61 -5.64 0.48 12.04
CA GLU A 61 -5.64 1.49 10.98
C GLU A 61 -5.00 0.98 9.69
N VAL A 62 -5.47 1.53 8.57
CA VAL A 62 -4.97 1.33 7.20
C VAL A 62 -4.77 2.70 6.56
N ASP A 63 -3.64 2.92 5.90
CA ASP A 63 -3.29 4.24 5.35
C ASP A 63 -4.17 4.60 4.14
N LEU A 64 -4.37 3.67 3.20
CA LEU A 64 -5.27 3.87 2.05
C LEU A 64 -6.12 2.64 1.78
N ILE A 65 -7.37 2.85 1.38
CA ILE A 65 -8.23 1.82 0.83
C ILE A 65 -8.62 2.25 -0.58
N ALA A 66 -8.45 1.37 -1.57
CA ALA A 66 -8.67 1.67 -2.96
C ALA A 66 -9.38 0.53 -3.70
N MET A 67 -10.01 0.84 -4.84
CA MET A 67 -10.53 -0.15 -5.78
C MET A 67 -9.56 -0.34 -6.93
N ASP A 68 -9.31 -1.59 -7.28
CA ASP A 68 -8.55 -2.02 -8.46
C ASP A 68 -9.39 -3.03 -9.24
N GLY A 69 -10.21 -2.52 -10.16
CA GLY A 69 -11.29 -3.30 -10.77
C GLY A 69 -12.23 -3.85 -9.70
N LYS A 70 -12.25 -5.18 -9.54
CA LYS A 70 -13.05 -5.87 -8.52
C LYS A 70 -12.38 -5.97 -7.15
N TYR A 71 -11.08 -5.69 -7.06
CA TYR A 71 -10.32 -5.86 -5.82
C TYR A 71 -10.51 -4.66 -4.90
N LEU A 72 -10.77 -4.94 -3.62
CA LEU A 72 -10.63 -3.98 -2.55
C LEU A 72 -9.20 -4.07 -2.00
N VAL A 73 -8.42 -3.02 -2.23
CA VAL A 73 -6.99 -2.99 -1.95
C VAL A 73 -6.75 -2.19 -0.68
N PHE A 74 -6.13 -2.82 0.31
CA PHE A 74 -5.68 -2.20 1.55
C PHE A 74 -4.20 -1.91 1.46
N VAL A 75 -3.81 -0.64 1.53
CA VAL A 75 -2.43 -0.20 1.29
C VAL A 75 -1.83 0.38 2.55
N GLU A 76 -0.66 -0.13 2.93
CA GLU A 76 0.20 0.48 3.94
C GLU A 76 1.27 1.34 3.23
N VAL A 77 1.44 2.58 3.68
CA VAL A 77 2.42 3.54 3.15
C VAL A 77 3.59 3.67 4.13
N LYS A 78 4.80 3.42 3.63
CA LYS A 78 6.05 3.56 4.38
C LYS A 78 6.92 4.60 3.72
N TYR A 79 7.48 5.49 4.52
CA TYR A 79 8.48 6.47 4.09
C TYR A 79 9.76 6.34 4.90
N ARG A 80 10.92 6.53 4.25
CA ARG A 80 12.23 6.67 4.90
C ARG A 80 12.99 7.86 4.33
N LYS A 81 13.67 8.61 5.22
CA LYS A 81 14.52 9.76 4.85
C LYS A 81 15.88 9.35 4.31
N ASN A 82 16.47 8.29 4.88
CA ASN A 82 17.82 7.81 4.60
C ASN A 82 17.83 6.28 4.84
N GLY A 83 18.32 5.49 3.88
CA GLY A 83 18.58 4.07 4.08
C GLY A 83 18.32 3.19 2.85
N SER A 84 18.94 2.02 2.80
CA SER A 84 18.67 1.00 1.77
C SER A 84 17.26 0.41 1.94
N TYR A 85 16.67 -0.02 0.82
CA TYR A 85 15.42 -0.78 0.83
C TYR A 85 15.63 -2.08 1.63
N GLY A 86 15.11 -2.14 2.86
CA GLY A 86 14.75 -3.43 3.45
C GLY A 86 13.57 -4.01 2.67
N ASN A 87 13.43 -5.34 2.64
CA ASN A 87 12.28 -5.97 2.00
C ASN A 87 10.98 -5.32 2.53
N PRO A 88 10.13 -4.70 1.68
CA PRO A 88 8.87 -4.09 2.11
C PRO A 88 7.98 -5.06 2.88
N LEU A 89 8.10 -6.37 2.62
CA LEU A 89 7.43 -7.42 3.38
C LEU A 89 7.99 -7.57 4.80
N ALA A 90 9.30 -7.39 5.00
CA ALA A 90 9.89 -7.32 6.33
C ALA A 90 9.43 -6.07 7.09
N ALA A 91 8.98 -5.02 6.38
CA ALA A 91 8.41 -3.83 6.98
C ALA A 91 6.96 -4.01 7.47
N VAL A 92 6.23 -5.01 6.96
CA VAL A 92 4.91 -5.41 7.46
C VAL A 92 5.04 -6.74 8.20
N ASN A 93 5.40 -6.67 9.48
CA ASN A 93 5.55 -7.85 10.32
C ASN A 93 4.23 -8.63 10.48
N LEU A 94 4.32 -9.89 10.92
CA LEU A 94 3.17 -10.78 11.10
C LEU A 94 2.04 -10.16 11.94
N LYS A 95 2.38 -9.41 12.99
CA LYS A 95 1.38 -8.73 13.84
C LYS A 95 0.60 -7.68 13.06
N LYS A 96 1.27 -6.91 12.20
CA LYS A 96 0.64 -5.90 11.35
C LYS A 96 -0.19 -6.57 10.25
N GLN A 97 0.28 -7.65 9.64
CA GLN A 97 -0.50 -8.43 8.67
C GLN A 97 -1.82 -8.92 9.28
N GLN A 98 -1.77 -9.54 10.48
CA GLN A 98 -2.97 -9.97 11.20
C GLN A 98 -3.92 -8.81 11.54
N THR A 99 -3.37 -7.65 11.89
CA THR A 99 -4.16 -6.46 12.18
C THR A 99 -4.87 -5.97 10.92
N LEU A 100 -4.14 -5.85 9.80
CA LEU A 100 -4.68 -5.42 8.51
C LEU A 100 -5.78 -6.38 8.01
N GLY A 101 -5.60 -7.68 8.22
CA GLY A 101 -6.64 -8.69 7.93
C GLY A 101 -7.94 -8.44 8.67
N LYS A 102 -7.87 -8.29 10.00
CA LYS A 102 -9.06 -8.02 10.83
C LYS A 102 -9.68 -6.66 10.51
N VAL A 103 -8.87 -5.66 10.16
CA VAL A 103 -9.37 -4.36 9.71
C VAL A 103 -10.12 -4.51 8.38
N ALA A 104 -9.60 -5.31 7.44
CA ALA A 104 -10.27 -5.59 6.16
C ALA A 104 -11.60 -6.33 6.35
N GLU A 105 -11.63 -7.39 7.18
CA GLU A 105 -12.87 -8.07 7.55
C GLU A 105 -13.90 -7.10 8.12
N TYR A 106 -13.49 -6.27 9.08
CA TYR A 106 -14.37 -5.29 9.69
C TYR A 106 -14.87 -4.26 8.66
N TYR A 107 -14.00 -3.80 7.76
CA TYR A 107 -14.36 -2.87 6.70
C TYR A 107 -15.44 -3.45 5.78
N LEU A 108 -15.25 -4.69 5.32
CA LEU A 108 -16.22 -5.38 4.45
C LEU A 108 -17.60 -5.49 5.13
N LEU A 109 -17.61 -5.83 6.42
CA LEU A 109 -18.85 -5.96 7.21
C LEU A 109 -19.59 -4.64 7.37
N THR A 110 -18.87 -3.53 7.60
CA THR A 110 -19.48 -2.22 7.86
C THR A 110 -19.87 -1.45 6.59
N HIS A 111 -19.19 -1.69 5.47
CA HIS A 111 -19.41 -0.97 4.21
C HIS A 111 -20.25 -1.75 3.19
N LYS A 112 -20.98 -2.77 3.66
CA LYS A 112 -21.89 -3.61 2.85
C LYS A 112 -21.21 -4.21 1.61
N CYS A 113 -19.92 -4.51 1.70
CA CYS A 113 -19.23 -5.24 0.66
C CYS A 113 -19.75 -6.68 0.62
N THR A 114 -19.80 -7.28 -0.57
CA THR A 114 -20.18 -8.69 -0.67
C THR A 114 -19.13 -9.57 -0.01
N VAL A 115 -19.54 -10.71 0.57
CA VAL A 115 -18.62 -11.70 1.16
C VAL A 115 -17.58 -12.23 0.17
N ASN A 116 -17.86 -12.11 -1.14
CA ASN A 116 -16.97 -12.55 -2.22
C ASN A 116 -16.12 -11.41 -2.79
N THR A 117 -16.10 -10.23 -2.17
CA THR A 117 -15.26 -9.12 -2.63
C THR A 117 -13.79 -9.51 -2.44
N PRO A 118 -13.00 -9.66 -3.52
CA PRO A 118 -11.62 -10.08 -3.36
C PRO A 118 -10.80 -8.95 -2.75
N CYS A 119 -10.05 -9.26 -1.70
CA CYS A 119 -9.15 -8.31 -1.04
C CYS A 119 -7.71 -8.51 -1.52
N ARG A 120 -6.94 -7.42 -1.54
CA ARG A 120 -5.50 -7.46 -1.76
C ARG A 120 -4.80 -6.53 -0.78
N PHE A 121 -3.65 -6.94 -0.26
CA PHE A 121 -2.85 -6.11 0.63
C PHE A 121 -1.60 -5.63 -0.09
N ASP A 122 -1.49 -4.32 -0.29
CA ASP A 122 -0.35 -3.72 -0.99
C ASP A 122 0.50 -2.90 -0.01
N VAL A 123 1.77 -2.71 -0.36
CA VAL A 123 2.68 -1.82 0.36
C VAL A 123 3.28 -0.81 -0.60
N ILE A 124 3.23 0.46 -0.23
CA ILE A 124 3.96 1.53 -0.92
C ILE A 124 5.14 1.97 -0.05
N GLY A 125 6.35 1.84 -0.59
CA GLY A 125 7.57 2.39 -0.02
C GLY A 125 7.98 3.67 -0.74
N ILE A 126 8.22 4.76 0.00
CA ILE A 126 8.71 6.03 -0.54
C ILE A 126 10.10 6.30 0.05
N LEU A 127 11.10 6.39 -0.81
CA LEU A 127 12.49 6.67 -0.44
C LEU A 127 13.08 7.64 -1.46
N ASP A 128 13.66 8.75 -0.99
CA ASP A 128 14.32 9.75 -1.85
C ASP A 128 13.46 10.19 -3.05
N GLY A 129 12.15 10.36 -2.83
CA GLY A 129 11.18 10.74 -3.86
C GLY A 129 10.79 9.63 -4.84
N LYS A 130 11.35 8.42 -4.71
CA LYS A 130 10.99 7.25 -5.51
C LYS A 130 9.91 6.44 -4.82
N VAL A 131 8.89 6.07 -5.57
CA VAL A 131 7.79 5.21 -5.11
C VAL A 131 8.08 3.77 -5.55
N GLN A 132 8.05 2.85 -4.59
CA GLN A 132 8.07 1.42 -4.84
C GLN A 132 6.72 0.85 -4.41
N TRP A 133 6.02 0.19 -5.33
CA TRP A 133 4.75 -0.44 -5.06
C TRP A 133 4.88 -1.96 -5.11
N VAL A 134 4.70 -2.59 -3.94
CA VAL A 134 4.62 -4.05 -3.81
C VAL A 134 3.16 -4.42 -3.77
N ARG A 135 2.66 -4.93 -4.89
CA ARG A 135 1.32 -5.49 -4.99
C ARG A 135 1.30 -6.87 -4.35
N ASP A 136 0.18 -7.20 -3.71
CA ASP A 136 -0.02 -8.51 -3.11
C ASP A 136 1.10 -8.89 -2.13
N ALA A 137 1.43 -7.93 -1.27
CA ALA A 137 2.56 -8.02 -0.36
C ALA A 137 2.44 -9.24 0.57
N PHE A 138 1.23 -9.60 0.98
CA PHE A 138 0.98 -10.81 1.75
C PHE A 138 -0.44 -11.31 1.53
N GLN A 139 -0.63 -12.59 1.84
CA GLN A 139 -1.91 -13.30 1.82
C GLN A 139 -2.31 -13.65 3.25
N LEU A 140 -3.61 -13.76 3.51
CA LEU A 140 -4.18 -14.14 4.81
C LEU A 140 -5.14 -15.31 4.67
#